data_AF-A0A7V3CTZ2-F1
#
_entry.id   AF-A0A7V3CTZ2-F1
#
_cell.length_a   1.000
_cell.length_b   1.000
_cell.length_c   1.000
_cell.angle_alpha   90.00
_cell.angle_beta   90.00
_cell.angle_gamma   90.00
#
_symmetry.space_group_name_H-M   'P 1'
#
loop_
_entity.id
_entity.type
_entity.pdbx_description
1 polymer ?
#
loop_
_entity_poly.entity_id
_entity_poly.type
_entity_poly.pdbx_seq_one_letter_code
_entity_poly.pdbx_strand_id
1 'polypeptide(L)'
;MSTSEIADILELTAKLMELHEANPFKIKAVSNAAYKLSKTRIDLVGKSLEELEQIEGIGKGIAAKIHEILNHGTTQELEELREKTPDGVIEVMSVKGLGPKKVRQLWHELGIESIGELLYACNENRLVDLKGFGTKTQDSIKQNIEFTLKNANKFHYAAIEPYVEEILDLLNKNNNGCRIAVSGDYRRKCEVIDKLIFVHACSNLNKKNEAESLSPVPVEFIEANEKDYEKVLFETTASKEHLGLISYSPSTLSTEKEIYQSLGMDYLEPELRENSSLVLESAKKHTVPTLICDSDLKGVLHNHSTYSDGMHSLEEMAVHCKSLGYEYLGICDHSQSAFYANGLKPDAVEKQHKEIEKLNKELAPFKIFKGIESDILNDGSLDYDKDVLSSFDFIVASVHSNLKMNEEKANQRLIKAIENPFTTILGHPTGRLLLARNGYPINHKKIIDACAANGVIIELNAHPYRLDIDWRWIPYCLEKGVKISINPDAHQKEGFSDMKYGVNVARKGMLNKENCFNALNLQEIETYFSSRKNKI
;
A
#
# COMPACT_ATOMS: atom_id res chain seq x y z
N MET A 1 21.92 13.14 -7.16
CA MET A 1 20.56 13.51 -7.58
C MET A 1 20.09 12.53 -8.64
N SER A 2 18.90 11.96 -8.50
CA SER A 2 18.30 11.01 -9.43
C SER A 2 17.47 11.71 -10.51
N THR A 3 17.18 11.02 -11.62
CA THR A 3 16.27 11.53 -12.65
C THR A 3 14.88 11.87 -12.11
N SER A 4 14.40 11.13 -11.10
CA SER A 4 13.12 11.41 -10.42
C SER A 4 13.16 12.74 -9.69
N GLU A 5 14.22 13.00 -8.91
CA GLU A 5 14.39 14.28 -8.20
C GLU A 5 14.45 15.47 -9.17
N ILE A 6 15.11 15.30 -10.34
CA ILE A 6 15.14 16.33 -11.39
C ILE A 6 13.74 16.55 -11.97
N ALA A 7 12.98 15.48 -12.21
CA ALA A 7 11.61 15.57 -12.70
C ALA A 7 10.70 16.31 -11.71
N ASP A 8 10.83 16.03 -10.41
CA ASP A 8 10.08 16.69 -9.34
C ASP A 8 10.40 18.20 -9.27
N ILE A 9 11.67 18.57 -9.40
CA ILE A 9 12.12 19.97 -9.46
C ILE A 9 11.51 20.68 -10.68
N LEU A 10 11.55 20.06 -11.86
CA LEU A 10 10.95 20.63 -13.07
C LEU A 10 9.42 20.72 -12.95
N GLU A 11 8.77 19.73 -12.33
CA GLU A 11 7.33 19.76 -12.09
C GLU A 11 6.95 20.93 -11.17
N LEU A 12 7.67 21.11 -10.06
CA LEU A 12 7.47 22.24 -9.16
C LEU A 12 7.72 23.56 -9.88
N THR A 13 8.77 23.64 -10.68
CA THR A 13 9.07 24.83 -11.51
C THR A 13 7.90 25.16 -12.43
N ALA A 14 7.38 24.19 -13.18
CA ALA A 14 6.24 24.40 -14.07
C ALA A 14 4.98 24.85 -13.32
N LYS A 15 4.72 24.27 -12.14
CA LYS A 15 3.60 24.65 -11.28
C LYS A 15 3.71 26.09 -10.78
N LEU A 16 4.88 26.51 -10.31
CA LEU A 16 5.11 27.89 -9.86
C LEU A 16 5.09 28.88 -11.02
N MET A 17 5.62 28.50 -12.19
CA MET A 17 5.48 29.31 -13.41
C MET A 17 4.00 29.53 -13.78
N GLU A 18 3.15 28.49 -13.66
CA GLU A 18 1.71 28.65 -13.89
C GLU A 18 1.03 29.49 -12.81
N LEU A 19 1.42 29.33 -11.55
CA LEU A 19 0.94 30.14 -10.42
C LEU A 19 1.20 31.63 -10.65
N HIS A 20 2.38 31.98 -11.18
CA HIS A 20 2.82 33.36 -11.48
C HIS A 20 2.49 33.81 -12.91
N GLU A 21 1.62 33.09 -13.62
CA GLU A 21 1.16 33.42 -14.99
C GLU A 21 2.31 33.67 -15.99
N ALA A 22 3.39 32.91 -15.85
CA ALA A 22 4.50 32.94 -16.79
C ALA A 22 4.06 32.47 -18.19
N ASN A 23 4.96 32.57 -19.17
CA ASN A 23 4.64 32.27 -20.57
C ASN A 23 4.08 30.82 -20.74
N PRO A 24 2.86 30.65 -21.32
CA PRO A 24 2.21 29.35 -21.46
C PRO A 24 3.01 28.31 -22.25
N PHE A 25 3.79 28.74 -23.25
CA PHE A 25 4.63 27.84 -24.03
C PHE A 25 5.79 27.29 -23.19
N LYS A 26 6.39 28.14 -22.34
CA LYS A 26 7.45 27.71 -21.43
C LYS A 26 6.92 26.76 -20.35
N ILE A 27 5.77 27.08 -19.73
CA ILE A 27 5.10 26.21 -18.75
C ILE A 27 4.87 24.83 -19.38
N LYS A 28 4.29 24.78 -20.57
CA LYS A 28 4.02 23.51 -21.28
C LYS A 28 5.30 22.75 -21.59
N ALA A 29 6.36 23.43 -22.00
CA ALA A 29 7.65 22.80 -22.29
C ALA A 29 8.27 22.17 -21.03
N VAL A 30 8.31 22.89 -19.91
CA VAL A 30 8.86 22.39 -18.63
C VAL A 30 7.99 21.27 -18.07
N SER A 31 6.66 21.42 -18.10
CA SER A 31 5.71 20.39 -17.64
C SER A 31 5.81 19.11 -18.48
N ASN A 32 5.93 19.22 -19.81
CA ASN A 32 6.13 18.07 -20.68
C ASN A 32 7.48 17.39 -20.42
N ALA A 33 8.53 18.16 -20.16
CA ALA A 33 9.84 17.61 -19.81
C ALA A 33 9.80 16.88 -18.47
N ALA A 34 9.20 17.47 -17.43
CA ALA A 34 9.00 16.85 -16.13
C ALA A 34 8.21 15.54 -16.25
N TYR A 35 7.07 15.57 -16.97
CA TYR A 35 6.26 14.39 -17.23
C TYR A 35 7.06 13.31 -17.96
N LYS A 36 7.79 13.68 -19.02
CA LYS A 36 8.62 12.73 -19.77
C LYS A 36 9.68 12.10 -18.86
N LEU A 37 10.44 12.90 -18.13
CA LEU A 37 11.47 12.42 -17.22
C LEU A 37 10.90 11.52 -16.12
N SER A 38 9.72 11.85 -15.58
CA SER A 38 9.02 11.00 -14.59
C SER A 38 8.59 9.64 -15.15
N LYS A 39 8.47 9.52 -16.48
CA LYS A 39 8.04 8.29 -17.17
C LYS A 39 9.18 7.55 -17.86
N THR A 40 10.34 8.19 -18.03
CA THR A 40 11.49 7.61 -18.72
C THR A 40 12.59 7.24 -17.75
N ARG A 41 13.26 6.12 -17.99
CA ARG A 41 14.41 5.65 -17.18
C ARG A 41 15.74 6.16 -17.73
N ILE A 42 15.77 7.41 -18.23
CA ILE A 42 16.99 8.00 -18.76
C ILE A 42 17.86 8.40 -17.58
N ASP A 43 19.06 7.81 -17.49
CA ASP A 43 20.07 8.31 -16.57
C ASP A 43 20.59 9.66 -17.06
N LEU A 44 20.38 10.70 -16.26
CA LEU A 44 20.84 12.06 -16.56
C LEU A 44 22.18 12.36 -15.90
N VAL A 45 22.62 11.51 -14.96
CA VAL A 45 23.81 11.78 -14.13
C VAL A 45 25.06 11.76 -15.00
N GLY A 46 25.87 12.81 -14.88
CA GLY A 46 27.14 12.93 -15.60
C GLY A 46 27.03 13.29 -17.10
N LYS A 47 25.83 13.53 -17.63
CA LYS A 47 25.65 13.97 -19.02
C LYS A 47 26.04 15.44 -19.22
N SER A 48 26.76 15.70 -20.31
CA SER A 48 27.04 17.04 -20.82
C SER A 48 25.80 17.72 -21.39
N LEU A 49 25.87 19.04 -21.58
CA LEU A 49 24.76 19.81 -22.14
C LEU A 49 24.39 19.32 -23.55
N GLU A 50 25.39 19.01 -24.38
CA GLU A 50 25.19 18.49 -25.74
C GLU A 50 24.49 17.13 -25.73
N GLU A 51 24.84 16.24 -24.80
CA GLU A 51 24.19 14.94 -24.65
C GLU A 51 22.74 15.07 -24.18
N LEU A 52 22.45 16.07 -23.35
CA LEU A 52 21.07 16.35 -22.91
C LEU A 52 20.20 16.88 -24.05
N GLU A 53 20.75 17.69 -24.95
CA GLU A 53 20.03 18.21 -26.14
C GLU A 53 19.69 17.13 -27.16
N GLN A 54 20.43 16.01 -27.19
CA GLN A 54 20.13 14.87 -28.08
C GLN A 54 19.00 13.98 -27.56
N ILE A 55 18.58 14.17 -26.31
CA ILE A 55 17.46 13.41 -25.76
C ILE A 55 16.19 13.90 -26.45
N GLU A 56 15.51 12.99 -27.14
CA GLU A 56 14.23 13.29 -27.80
C GLU A 56 13.28 13.99 -26.82
N GLY A 57 12.67 15.10 -27.22
CA GLY A 57 11.75 15.87 -26.37
C GLY A 57 12.41 16.79 -25.34
N ILE A 58 13.74 16.80 -25.23
CA ILE A 58 14.49 17.78 -24.43
C ILE A 58 15.14 18.78 -25.39
N GLY A 59 14.55 19.98 -25.48
CA GLY A 59 15.14 21.09 -26.25
C GLY A 59 16.21 21.84 -25.46
N LYS A 60 16.98 22.70 -26.14
CA LYS A 60 18.10 23.49 -25.58
C LYS A 60 17.78 24.16 -24.23
N GLY A 61 16.61 24.80 -24.13
CA GLY A 61 16.20 25.49 -22.90
C GLY A 61 15.93 24.54 -21.72
N ILE A 62 15.47 23.32 -21.98
CA ILE A 62 15.26 22.30 -20.95
C ILE A 62 16.58 21.63 -20.60
N ALA A 63 17.44 21.33 -21.59
CA ALA A 63 18.77 20.79 -21.37
C ALA A 63 19.60 21.71 -20.45
N ALA A 64 19.55 23.03 -20.69
CA ALA A 64 20.21 24.02 -19.83
C ALA A 64 19.70 23.96 -18.37
N LYS A 65 18.38 23.84 -18.18
CA LYS A 65 17.78 23.70 -16.84
C LYS A 65 18.21 22.41 -16.14
N ILE A 66 18.17 21.28 -16.83
CA ILE A 66 18.61 19.99 -16.28
C ILE A 66 20.08 20.06 -15.88
N HIS A 67 20.92 20.67 -16.72
CA HIS A 67 22.34 20.84 -16.42
C HIS A 67 22.58 21.72 -15.19
N GLU A 68 21.81 22.81 -15.04
CA GLU A 68 21.85 23.67 -13.85
C GLU A 68 21.43 22.91 -12.59
N ILE A 69 20.35 22.12 -12.65
CA ILE A 69 19.88 21.27 -11.54
C ILE A 69 20.94 20.24 -11.14
N LEU A 70 21.59 19.60 -12.11
CA LEU A 70 22.64 18.60 -11.84
C LEU A 70 23.85 19.21 -11.11
N ASN A 71 24.20 20.46 -11.42
CA ASN A 71 25.38 21.12 -10.85
C ASN A 71 25.09 21.83 -9.51
N HIS A 72 23.92 22.44 -9.37
CA HIS A 72 23.59 23.32 -8.23
C HIS A 72 22.46 22.79 -7.35
N GLY A 73 21.79 21.72 -7.78
CA GLY A 73 20.63 21.12 -7.09
C GLY A 73 19.29 21.83 -7.35
N THR A 74 19.27 22.96 -8.06
CA THR A 74 18.07 23.76 -8.36
C THR A 74 18.33 24.62 -9.61
N THR A 75 17.35 25.45 -10.00
CA THR A 75 17.55 26.50 -11.03
C THR A 75 17.32 27.88 -10.42
N GLN A 76 18.01 28.90 -10.93
CA GLN A 76 17.78 30.29 -10.53
C GLN A 76 16.30 30.70 -10.71
N GLU A 77 15.65 30.28 -11.80
CA GLU A 77 14.22 30.58 -12.03
C GLU A 77 13.34 29.98 -10.93
N LEU A 78 13.64 28.77 -10.45
CA LEU A 78 12.89 28.14 -9.37
C LEU A 78 13.09 28.91 -8.06
N GLU A 79 14.32 29.28 -7.70
CA GLU A 79 14.59 30.03 -6.48
C GLU A 79 13.90 31.41 -6.50
N GLU A 80 13.96 32.14 -7.62
CA GLU A 80 13.25 33.42 -7.78
C GLU A 80 11.73 33.29 -7.66
N LEU A 81 11.15 32.17 -8.14
CA LEU A 81 9.72 31.89 -7.99
C LEU A 81 9.36 31.52 -6.55
N ARG A 82 10.24 30.78 -5.85
CA ARG A 82 10.05 30.44 -4.44
C ARG A 82 10.11 31.67 -3.56
N GLU A 83 11.06 32.58 -3.78
CA GLU A 83 11.13 33.85 -3.03
C GLU A 83 9.87 34.71 -3.16
N LYS A 84 9.17 34.59 -4.30
CA LYS A 84 7.91 35.32 -4.57
C LYS A 84 6.67 34.57 -4.09
N THR A 85 6.80 33.35 -3.58
CA THR A 85 5.67 32.49 -3.20
C THR A 85 5.77 32.15 -1.70
N PRO A 86 4.79 32.53 -0.87
CA PRO A 86 4.78 32.11 0.53
C PRO A 86 4.83 30.58 0.65
N ASP A 87 5.59 30.05 1.61
CA ASP A 87 5.78 28.61 1.77
C ASP A 87 4.45 27.86 1.92
N GLY A 88 3.50 28.43 2.66
CA GLY A 88 2.19 27.80 2.82
C GLY A 88 1.31 27.84 1.56
N VAL A 89 1.56 28.74 0.60
CA VAL A 89 0.93 28.68 -0.74
C VAL A 89 1.47 27.50 -1.55
N ILE A 90 2.78 27.22 -1.42
CA ILE A 90 3.39 26.02 -2.02
C ILE A 90 2.80 24.75 -1.38
N GLU A 91 2.61 24.74 -0.06
CA GLU A 91 1.97 23.64 0.66
C GLU A 91 0.51 23.43 0.20
N VAL A 92 -0.27 24.50 0.05
CA VAL A 92 -1.65 24.44 -0.48
C VAL A 92 -1.69 23.81 -1.87
N MET A 93 -0.67 24.03 -2.70
CA MET A 93 -0.55 23.43 -4.03
C MET A 93 -0.27 21.92 -4.01
N SER A 94 0.21 21.37 -2.88
CA SER A 94 0.34 19.93 -2.69
C SER A 94 -1.00 19.24 -2.40
N VAL A 95 -2.04 20.00 -2.02
CA VAL A 95 -3.37 19.44 -1.73
C VAL A 95 -3.99 18.88 -2.99
N LYS A 96 -4.28 17.58 -2.95
CA LYS A 96 -4.90 16.87 -4.06
C LYS A 96 -6.19 17.56 -4.52
N GLY A 97 -6.25 17.88 -5.81
CA GLY A 97 -7.39 18.57 -6.43
C GLY A 97 -7.23 20.09 -6.58
N LEU A 98 -6.13 20.66 -6.06
CA LEU A 98 -5.73 22.05 -6.27
C LEU A 98 -4.57 22.12 -7.27
N GLY A 99 -4.87 22.60 -8.49
CA GLY A 99 -3.85 22.97 -9.46
C GLY A 99 -3.42 24.43 -9.31
N PRO A 100 -2.30 24.86 -9.92
CA PRO A 100 -1.74 26.20 -9.73
C PRO A 100 -2.74 27.33 -9.94
N LYS A 101 -3.60 27.26 -10.97
CA LYS A 101 -4.65 28.27 -11.22
C LYS A 101 -5.64 28.43 -10.06
N LYS A 102 -6.04 27.31 -9.45
CA LYS A 102 -6.96 27.29 -8.31
C LYS A 102 -6.27 27.85 -7.07
N VAL A 103 -5.03 27.44 -6.82
CA VAL A 103 -4.21 27.94 -5.70
C VAL A 103 -4.01 29.46 -5.82
N ARG A 104 -3.68 29.95 -7.01
CA ARG A 104 -3.57 31.39 -7.30
C ARG A 104 -4.86 32.14 -6.92
N GLN A 105 -6.01 31.59 -7.28
CA GLN A 105 -7.30 32.21 -6.96
C GLN A 105 -7.53 32.26 -5.44
N LEU A 106 -7.26 31.16 -4.73
CA LEU A 106 -7.35 31.10 -3.27
C LEU A 106 -6.41 32.11 -2.60
N TRP A 107 -5.18 32.23 -3.10
CA TRP A 107 -4.19 33.16 -2.58
C TRP A 107 -4.61 34.63 -2.81
N HIS A 108 -4.92 35.03 -4.05
CA HIS A 108 -5.19 36.45 -4.34
C HIS A 108 -6.62 36.91 -4.01
N GLU A 109 -7.63 36.05 -4.12
CA GLU A 109 -9.03 36.44 -3.87
C GLU A 109 -9.45 36.22 -2.42
N LEU A 110 -8.90 35.20 -1.74
CA LEU A 110 -9.26 34.88 -0.35
C LEU A 110 -8.14 35.09 0.66
N GLY A 111 -6.92 35.45 0.22
CA GLY A 111 -5.77 35.67 1.11
C GLY A 111 -5.31 34.39 1.81
N ILE A 112 -5.55 33.22 1.21
CA ILE A 112 -5.21 31.93 1.83
C ILE A 112 -3.72 31.65 1.59
N GLU A 113 -2.94 31.61 2.66
CA GLU A 113 -1.50 31.34 2.64
C GLU A 113 -1.12 30.12 3.49
N SER A 114 -2.10 29.37 3.99
CA SER A 114 -1.87 28.14 4.76
C SER A 114 -2.98 27.11 4.59
N ILE A 115 -2.66 25.83 4.88
CA ILE A 115 -3.64 24.74 4.92
C ILE A 115 -4.74 25.00 5.97
N GLY A 116 -4.39 25.61 7.11
CA GLY A 116 -5.34 25.95 8.17
C GLY A 116 -6.39 26.96 7.70
N GLU A 117 -5.95 28.04 7.05
CA GLU A 117 -6.85 29.06 6.48
C GLU A 117 -7.73 28.48 5.37
N LEU A 118 -7.18 27.58 4.55
CA LEU A 118 -7.95 26.88 3.52
C LEU A 118 -9.05 26.02 4.12
N LEU A 119 -8.73 25.23 5.16
CA LEU A 119 -9.72 24.42 5.87
C LEU A 119 -10.79 25.29 6.52
N TYR A 120 -10.39 26.41 7.13
CA TYR A 120 -11.31 27.38 7.71
C TYR A 120 -12.26 27.97 6.65
N ALA A 121 -11.72 28.38 5.50
CA ALA A 121 -12.50 28.89 4.37
C ALA A 121 -13.47 27.84 3.82
N CYS A 122 -13.08 26.55 3.77
CA CYS A 122 -14.00 25.46 3.44
C CYS A 122 -15.14 25.33 4.47
N ASN A 123 -14.84 25.45 5.76
CA ASN A 123 -15.84 25.36 6.83
C ASN A 123 -16.85 26.52 6.81
N GLU A 124 -16.42 27.70 6.39
CA GLU A 124 -17.27 28.88 6.22
C GLU A 124 -17.99 28.94 4.86
N ASN A 125 -17.82 27.93 3.99
CA ASN A 125 -18.32 27.91 2.62
C ASN A 125 -17.80 29.01 1.69
N ARG A 126 -16.68 29.66 2.05
CA ARG A 126 -16.09 30.78 1.28
C ARG A 126 -15.58 30.36 -0.10
N LEU A 127 -15.29 29.08 -0.30
CA LEU A 127 -14.84 28.58 -1.60
C LEU A 127 -15.99 28.44 -2.60
N VAL A 128 -17.23 28.20 -2.16
CA VAL A 128 -18.36 27.94 -3.06
C VAL A 128 -18.61 29.08 -4.04
N ASP A 129 -18.39 30.32 -3.60
CA ASP A 129 -18.62 31.54 -4.38
C ASP A 129 -17.50 31.80 -5.41
N LEU A 130 -16.35 31.13 -5.28
CA LEU A 130 -15.26 31.25 -6.23
C LEU A 130 -15.55 30.46 -7.51
N LYS A 131 -15.31 31.09 -8.66
CA LYS A 131 -15.45 30.46 -9.97
C LYS A 131 -14.59 29.19 -10.07
N GLY A 132 -15.23 28.01 -10.18
CA GLY A 132 -14.53 26.72 -10.27
C GLY A 132 -14.40 25.95 -8.96
N PHE A 133 -14.99 26.46 -7.87
CA PHE A 133 -14.95 25.89 -6.51
C PHE A 133 -16.33 25.60 -5.90
N GLY A 134 -17.36 25.34 -6.74
CA GLY A 134 -18.69 24.98 -6.24
C GLY A 134 -18.67 23.82 -5.22
N THR A 135 -19.76 23.63 -4.48
CA THR A 135 -19.86 22.78 -3.27
C THR A 135 -19.09 21.45 -3.32
N LYS A 136 -19.27 20.65 -4.39
CA LYS A 136 -18.55 19.37 -4.56
C LYS A 136 -17.03 19.49 -4.53
N THR A 137 -16.50 20.57 -5.10
CA THR A 137 -15.05 20.84 -5.13
C THR A 137 -14.56 21.21 -3.73
N GLN A 138 -15.27 22.10 -3.03
CA GLN A 138 -14.96 22.47 -1.65
C GLN A 138 -14.99 21.25 -0.74
N ASP A 139 -16.04 20.44 -0.79
CA ASP A 139 -16.17 19.24 0.04
C ASP A 139 -15.02 18.26 -0.21
N SER A 140 -14.63 18.09 -1.48
CA SER A 140 -13.48 17.25 -1.84
C SER A 140 -12.16 17.81 -1.32
N ILE A 141 -11.95 19.14 -1.36
CA ILE A 141 -10.75 19.79 -0.82
C ILE A 141 -10.70 19.63 0.71
N LYS A 142 -11.81 19.94 1.39
CA LYS A 142 -11.97 19.79 2.83
C LYS A 142 -11.65 18.37 3.29
N GLN A 143 -12.28 17.38 2.67
CA GLN A 143 -12.04 15.96 2.98
C GLN A 143 -10.57 15.57 2.79
N ASN A 144 -9.90 16.05 1.73
CA ASN A 144 -8.50 15.76 1.50
C ASN A 144 -7.59 16.41 2.56
N ILE A 145 -7.86 17.66 2.94
CA ILE A 145 -7.09 18.36 3.99
C ILE A 145 -7.28 17.68 5.34
N GLU A 146 -8.52 17.45 5.76
CA GLU A 146 -8.83 16.76 7.02
C GLU A 146 -8.19 15.37 7.07
N PHE A 147 -8.18 14.67 5.94
CA PHE A 147 -7.51 13.38 5.81
C PHE A 147 -5.99 13.49 5.97
N THR A 148 -5.33 14.42 5.26
CA THR A 148 -3.89 14.65 5.39
C THR A 148 -3.51 15.04 6.81
N LEU A 149 -4.23 15.98 7.42
CA LEU A 149 -3.98 16.41 8.80
C LEU A 149 -4.18 15.28 9.81
N LYS A 150 -5.24 14.47 9.67
CA LYS A 150 -5.49 13.31 10.54
C LYS A 150 -4.42 12.23 10.42
N ASN A 151 -3.70 12.21 9.30
CA ASN A 151 -2.63 11.27 9.00
C ASN A 151 -1.24 11.88 9.17
N ALA A 152 -1.13 13.15 9.55
CA ALA A 152 0.15 13.77 9.89
C ALA A 152 0.80 13.00 11.06
N ASN A 153 2.10 12.80 10.98
CA ASN A 153 2.90 12.01 11.94
C ASN A 153 2.54 10.52 12.03
N LYS A 154 1.85 9.97 11.03
CA LYS A 154 1.60 8.54 10.90
C LYS A 154 2.44 7.96 9.79
N PHE A 155 2.92 6.75 9.99
CA PHE A 155 3.78 6.04 9.04
C PHE A 155 3.27 4.63 8.82
N HIS A 156 3.47 4.09 7.63
CA HIS A 156 3.22 2.67 7.36
C HIS A 156 4.16 1.81 8.22
N TYR A 157 3.68 0.66 8.69
CA TYR A 157 4.51 -0.29 9.44
C TYR A 157 5.86 -0.56 8.76
N ALA A 158 5.83 -0.84 7.44
CA ALA A 158 7.01 -1.14 6.64
C ALA A 158 8.06 -0.01 6.64
N ALA A 159 7.62 1.24 6.69
CA ALA A 159 8.51 2.40 6.74
C ALA A 159 9.18 2.58 8.11
N ILE A 160 8.54 2.10 9.17
CA ILE A 160 9.02 2.21 10.56
C ILE A 160 9.95 1.05 10.94
N GLU A 161 9.74 -0.13 10.36
CA GLU A 161 10.46 -1.36 10.71
C GLU A 161 12.00 -1.21 10.76
N PRO A 162 12.69 -0.61 9.76
CA PRO A 162 14.14 -0.43 9.82
C PRO A 162 14.61 0.42 11.02
N TYR A 163 13.85 1.46 11.37
CA TYR A 163 14.18 2.32 12.51
C TYR A 163 14.01 1.58 13.84
N VAL A 164 13.00 0.70 13.95
CA VAL A 164 12.80 -0.12 15.15
C VAL A 164 13.94 -1.11 15.33
N GLU A 165 14.38 -1.76 14.24
CA GLU A 165 15.53 -2.67 14.27
C GLU A 165 16.81 -1.94 14.69
N GLU A 166 17.08 -0.76 14.12
CA GLU A 166 18.23 0.07 14.48
C GLU A 166 18.18 0.55 15.94
N ILE A 167 17.02 1.00 16.41
CA ILE A 167 16.83 1.43 17.81
C ILE A 167 17.01 0.25 18.77
N LEU A 168 16.45 -0.92 18.48
CA LEU A 168 16.62 -2.10 19.31
C LEU A 168 18.09 -2.53 19.37
N ASP A 169 18.81 -2.51 18.24
CA ASP A 169 20.23 -2.84 18.19
C ASP A 169 21.07 -1.83 19.01
N LEU A 170 20.83 -0.54 18.84
CA LEU A 170 21.46 0.52 19.63
C LEU A 170 21.22 0.32 21.12
N LEU A 171 19.98 0.11 21.54
CA LEU A 171 19.62 -0.02 22.95
C LEU A 171 20.20 -1.32 23.55
N ASN A 172 20.10 -2.45 22.85
CA ASN A 172 20.64 -3.72 23.34
C ASN A 172 22.17 -3.68 23.49
N LYS A 173 22.90 -3.05 22.55
CA LYS A 173 24.37 -2.90 22.62
C LYS A 173 24.85 -2.05 23.80
N ASN A 174 24.05 -1.07 24.22
CA ASN A 174 24.44 -0.10 25.24
C ASN A 174 23.85 -0.40 26.63
N ASN A 175 23.04 -1.46 26.76
CA ASN A 175 22.33 -1.82 27.99
C ASN A 175 22.43 -3.32 28.29
N ASN A 176 23.65 -3.84 28.42
CA ASN A 176 23.90 -5.26 28.70
C ASN A 176 23.12 -5.77 29.93
N GLY A 177 22.37 -6.86 29.75
CA GLY A 177 21.56 -7.46 30.82
C GLY A 177 20.21 -6.77 31.06
N CYS A 178 19.90 -5.70 30.33
CA CYS A 178 18.55 -5.11 30.33
C CYS A 178 17.65 -5.89 29.38
N ARG A 179 16.43 -6.22 29.83
CA ARG A 179 15.38 -6.74 28.97
C ARG A 179 14.71 -5.56 28.29
N ILE A 180 14.72 -5.52 26.96
CA ILE A 180 14.14 -4.43 26.17
C ILE A 180 13.27 -5.05 25.07
N ALA A 181 12.04 -4.58 24.93
CA ALA A 181 11.15 -4.99 23.86
C ALA A 181 10.34 -3.81 23.34
N VAL A 182 10.10 -3.78 22.04
CA VAL A 182 9.07 -2.92 21.45
C VAL A 182 7.69 -3.46 21.81
N SER A 183 6.76 -2.56 22.08
CA SER A 183 5.39 -2.83 22.52
C SER A 183 4.38 -2.10 21.62
N GLY A 184 3.15 -1.91 22.10
CA GLY A 184 2.10 -1.13 21.43
C GLY A 184 1.75 -1.62 20.02
N ASP A 185 1.37 -0.66 19.18
CA ASP A 185 0.83 -0.88 17.85
C ASP A 185 1.82 -1.60 16.92
N TYR A 186 3.12 -1.34 17.09
CA TYR A 186 4.17 -2.04 16.36
C TYR A 186 4.18 -3.52 16.73
N ARG A 187 4.17 -3.86 18.02
CA ARG A 187 4.13 -5.27 18.46
C ARG A 187 2.82 -5.97 18.05
N ARG A 188 1.71 -5.24 17.91
CA ARG A 188 0.44 -5.76 17.35
C ARG A 188 0.38 -5.75 15.81
N LYS A 189 1.47 -5.40 15.13
CA LYS A 189 1.57 -5.36 13.67
C LYS A 189 0.49 -4.49 13.03
N CYS A 190 0.20 -3.33 13.63
CA CYS A 190 -0.74 -2.37 13.06
C CYS A 190 -0.22 -1.84 11.74
N GLU A 191 -1.12 -1.73 10.75
CA GLU A 191 -0.83 -1.24 9.40
C GLU A 191 -0.19 0.17 9.39
N VAL A 192 -0.51 0.97 10.40
CA VAL A 192 -0.08 2.35 10.58
C VAL A 192 0.42 2.53 12.01
N ILE A 193 1.54 3.22 12.16
CA ILE A 193 2.21 3.52 13.42
C ILE A 193 2.34 5.03 13.57
N ASP A 194 1.91 5.56 14.72
CA ASP A 194 2.01 6.98 15.06
C ASP A 194 2.91 7.26 16.27
N LYS A 195 3.31 6.22 17.00
CA LYS A 195 4.31 6.25 18.06
C LYS A 195 4.94 4.88 18.27
N LEU A 196 6.16 4.87 18.80
CA LEU A 196 6.84 3.66 19.26
C LEU A 196 6.82 3.61 20.78
N ILE A 197 6.57 2.43 21.34
CA ILE A 197 6.64 2.19 22.77
C ILE A 197 7.71 1.12 23.01
N PHE A 198 8.67 1.40 23.88
CA PHE A 198 9.66 0.43 24.34
C PHE A 198 9.48 0.18 25.83
N VAL A 199 9.37 -1.09 26.21
CA VAL A 199 9.37 -1.51 27.61
C VAL A 199 10.77 -2.01 27.96
N HIS A 200 11.31 -1.56 29.08
CA HIS A 200 12.63 -1.99 29.53
C HIS A 200 12.67 -2.33 31.03
N ALA A 201 13.49 -3.32 31.39
CA ALA A 201 13.80 -3.65 32.79
C ALA A 201 15.25 -3.27 33.14
N CYS A 202 15.49 -1.96 33.26
CA CYS A 202 16.75 -1.45 33.79
C CYS A 202 16.57 -0.05 34.39
N SER A 203 17.28 0.20 35.50
CA SER A 203 17.18 1.44 36.28
C SER A 203 17.78 2.67 35.58
N ASN A 204 18.60 2.46 34.55
CA ASN A 204 19.16 3.55 33.75
C ASN A 204 19.34 3.08 32.30
N LEU A 205 18.48 3.58 31.41
CA LEU A 205 18.52 3.25 29.98
C LEU A 205 19.47 4.21 29.25
N ASN A 206 20.64 3.70 28.86
CA ASN A 206 21.61 4.43 28.05
C ASN A 206 21.10 4.65 26.63
N LYS A 207 21.55 5.75 26.00
CA LYS A 207 21.25 6.11 24.60
C LYS A 207 19.79 6.41 24.26
N LYS A 208 18.96 6.69 25.29
CA LYS A 208 17.55 7.09 25.13
C LYS A 208 17.36 8.23 24.11
N ASN A 209 18.05 9.35 24.29
CA ASN A 209 17.90 10.53 23.40
C ASN A 209 18.34 10.25 21.95
N GLU A 210 19.33 9.37 21.78
CA GLU A 210 19.80 8.98 20.44
C GLU A 210 18.74 8.11 19.74
N ALA A 211 18.17 7.14 20.47
CA ALA A 211 17.03 6.35 20.00
C ALA A 211 15.81 7.22 19.64
N GLU A 212 15.49 8.23 20.46
CA GLU A 212 14.43 9.20 20.14
C GLU A 212 14.73 9.99 18.86
N SER A 213 15.99 10.36 18.63
CA SER A 213 16.40 11.12 17.43
C SER A 213 16.42 10.31 16.14
N LEU A 214 16.61 8.98 16.24
CA LEU A 214 16.57 8.08 15.09
C LEU A 214 15.14 7.84 14.58
N SER A 215 14.16 7.90 15.47
CA SER A 215 12.78 7.56 15.13
C SER A 215 12.08 8.70 14.39
N PRO A 216 11.39 8.42 13.27
CA PRO A 216 10.56 9.41 12.58
C PRO A 216 9.22 9.68 13.31
N VAL A 217 8.89 8.89 14.33
CA VAL A 217 7.70 9.05 15.19
C VAL A 217 8.09 9.24 16.65
N PRO A 218 7.23 9.84 17.49
CA PRO A 218 7.47 9.92 18.93
C PRO A 218 7.78 8.55 19.55
N VAL A 219 8.79 8.51 20.42
CA VAL A 219 9.20 7.30 21.15
C VAL A 219 8.88 7.46 22.63
N GLU A 220 8.24 6.46 23.20
CA GLU A 220 7.88 6.37 24.61
C GLU A 220 8.65 5.21 25.26
N PHE A 221 9.35 5.48 26.34
CA PHE A 221 10.08 4.47 27.12
C PHE A 221 9.37 4.23 28.45
N ILE A 222 9.04 2.97 28.72
CA ILE A 222 8.34 2.54 29.92
C ILE A 222 9.27 1.62 30.72
N GLU A 223 9.68 2.09 31.88
CA GLU A 223 10.45 1.30 32.83
C GLU A 223 9.53 0.32 33.56
N ALA A 224 9.94 -0.94 33.60
CA ALA A 224 9.30 -2.00 34.37
C ALA A 224 10.31 -2.67 35.29
N ASN A 225 9.88 -3.02 36.49
CA ASN A 225 10.65 -3.86 37.40
C ASN A 225 10.74 -5.27 36.80
N GLU A 226 11.82 -6.02 37.06
CA GLU A 226 11.99 -7.40 36.54
C GLU A 226 10.79 -8.32 36.82
N LYS A 227 10.13 -8.13 37.98
CA LYS A 227 8.96 -8.92 38.38
C LYS A 227 7.70 -8.57 37.58
N ASP A 228 7.58 -7.33 37.13
CA ASP A 228 6.39 -6.80 36.47
C ASP A 228 6.59 -6.64 34.96
N TYR A 229 7.79 -6.92 34.43
CA TYR A 229 8.14 -6.70 33.02
C TYR A 229 7.14 -7.30 32.04
N GLU A 230 6.76 -8.56 32.24
CA GLU A 230 5.81 -9.27 31.36
C GLU A 230 4.41 -8.65 31.41
N LYS A 231 3.98 -8.22 32.59
CA LYS A 231 2.71 -7.53 32.79
C LYS A 231 2.72 -6.18 32.06
N VAL A 232 3.76 -5.38 32.28
CA VAL A 232 3.89 -4.06 31.63
C VAL A 232 3.97 -4.22 30.12
N LEU A 233 4.75 -5.20 29.61
CA LEU A 233 4.81 -5.51 28.20
C LEU A 233 3.44 -5.91 27.65
N PHE A 234 2.70 -6.77 28.34
CA PHE A 234 1.35 -7.16 27.97
C PHE A 234 0.37 -5.97 27.91
N GLU A 235 0.29 -5.17 28.98
CA GLU A 235 -0.64 -4.04 29.11
C GLU A 235 -0.32 -2.90 28.14
N THR A 236 0.96 -2.71 27.81
CA THR A 236 1.38 -1.69 26.84
C THR A 236 1.26 -2.20 25.40
N THR A 237 1.22 -3.53 25.20
CA THR A 237 1.03 -4.15 23.89
C THR A 237 -0.43 -4.22 23.52
N ALA A 238 -1.29 -4.73 24.39
CA ALA A 238 -2.71 -4.92 24.11
C ALA A 238 -3.42 -3.58 23.87
N SER A 239 -4.42 -3.58 23.00
CA SER A 239 -5.29 -2.41 22.86
C SER A 239 -6.09 -2.17 24.15
N LYS A 240 -6.63 -0.95 24.29
CA LYS A 240 -7.53 -0.61 25.40
C LYS A 240 -8.79 -1.47 25.39
N GLU A 241 -9.31 -1.77 24.20
CA GLU A 241 -10.49 -2.59 23.98
C GLU A 241 -10.25 -4.02 24.43
N HIS A 242 -9.10 -4.60 24.09
CA HIS A 242 -8.73 -5.95 24.51
C HIS A 242 -8.61 -6.04 26.04
N LEU A 243 -7.88 -5.11 26.66
CA LEU A 243 -7.74 -5.05 28.12
C LEU A 243 -9.08 -4.85 28.83
N GLY A 244 -9.99 -4.06 28.26
CA GLY A 244 -11.32 -3.83 28.82
C GLY A 244 -12.23 -5.07 28.80
N LEU A 245 -11.92 -6.08 27.99
CA LEU A 245 -12.72 -7.31 27.85
C LEU A 245 -12.18 -8.49 28.68
N ILE A 246 -11.02 -8.34 29.30
CA ILE A 246 -10.38 -9.35 30.15
C ILE A 246 -10.17 -8.80 31.57
N SER A 247 -10.22 -9.67 32.56
CA SER A 247 -9.98 -9.29 33.96
C SER A 247 -9.06 -10.31 34.60
N TYR A 248 -7.81 -9.93 34.87
CA TYR A 248 -6.77 -10.85 35.33
C TYR A 248 -6.08 -10.37 36.63
N SER A 249 -5.70 -11.36 37.45
CA SER A 249 -4.89 -11.30 38.67
C SER A 249 -3.39 -11.03 38.46
N PRO A 250 -2.79 -9.83 38.66
CA PRO A 250 -1.36 -9.65 38.30
C PRO A 250 -0.36 -10.36 39.22
N SER A 251 -0.75 -10.75 40.43
CA SER A 251 0.19 -11.00 41.54
C SER A 251 0.98 -12.32 41.50
N THR A 252 0.85 -13.14 40.45
CA THR A 252 1.48 -14.48 40.38
C THR A 252 2.03 -14.90 39.02
N LEU A 253 2.02 -14.03 38.00
CA LEU A 253 2.21 -14.45 36.61
C LEU A 253 3.56 -13.97 36.06
N SER A 254 4.37 -14.91 35.60
CA SER A 254 5.75 -14.71 35.14
C SER A 254 5.89 -14.65 33.61
N THR A 255 4.80 -14.85 32.85
CA THR A 255 4.77 -14.75 31.38
C THR A 255 3.40 -14.32 30.86
N GLU A 256 3.34 -13.74 29.65
CA GLU A 256 2.05 -13.46 28.99
C GLU A 256 1.18 -14.71 28.77
N LYS A 257 1.80 -15.89 28.63
CA LYS A 257 1.08 -17.17 28.49
C LYS A 257 0.33 -17.53 29.77
N GLU A 258 0.94 -17.30 30.91
CA GLU A 258 0.31 -17.53 32.22
C GLU A 258 -0.89 -16.59 32.43
N ILE A 259 -0.88 -15.38 31.87
CA ILE A 259 -2.03 -14.46 31.87
C ILE A 259 -3.25 -15.13 31.22
N TYR A 260 -3.13 -15.60 29.99
CA TYR A 260 -4.25 -16.28 29.32
C TYR A 260 -4.64 -17.61 29.97
N GLN A 261 -3.68 -18.36 30.49
CA GLN A 261 -3.97 -19.60 31.25
C GLN A 261 -4.79 -19.32 32.51
N SER A 262 -4.48 -18.26 33.25
CA SER A 262 -5.25 -17.85 34.44
C SER A 262 -6.70 -17.46 34.12
N LEU A 263 -6.94 -17.02 32.87
CA LEU A 263 -8.25 -16.68 32.33
C LEU A 263 -8.99 -17.88 31.74
N GLY A 264 -8.37 -19.07 31.70
CA GLY A 264 -8.93 -20.25 31.02
C GLY A 264 -9.05 -20.06 29.51
N MET A 265 -8.11 -19.36 28.89
CA MET A 265 -8.10 -19.06 27.45
C MET A 265 -6.84 -19.59 26.76
N ASP A 266 -6.93 -19.84 25.46
CA ASP A 266 -5.73 -19.98 24.62
C ASP A 266 -4.85 -18.72 24.69
N TYR A 267 -3.55 -18.91 24.53
CA TYR A 267 -2.63 -17.78 24.36
C TYR A 267 -2.95 -17.06 23.05
N LEU A 268 -3.10 -15.73 23.14
CA LEU A 268 -3.26 -14.88 21.97
C LEU A 268 -1.95 -14.16 21.66
N GLU A 269 -1.46 -14.39 20.45
CA GLU A 269 -0.36 -13.63 19.85
C GLU A 269 -0.65 -12.12 19.92
N PRO A 270 0.36 -11.25 20.04
CA PRO A 270 0.18 -9.80 20.16
C PRO A 270 -0.76 -9.18 19.13
N GLU A 271 -0.66 -9.60 17.87
CA GLU A 271 -1.46 -9.11 16.74
C GLU A 271 -2.96 -9.45 16.84
N LEU A 272 -3.35 -10.38 17.71
CA LEU A 272 -4.76 -10.70 18.01
C LEU A 272 -5.36 -9.81 19.12
N ARG A 273 -4.56 -8.96 19.77
CA ARG A 273 -4.97 -8.15 20.94
C ARG A 273 -5.53 -6.78 20.57
N GLU A 274 -6.38 -6.74 19.54
CA GLU A 274 -6.99 -5.52 19.00
C GLU A 274 -8.43 -5.33 19.50
N ASN A 275 -9.44 -5.84 18.82
CA ASN A 275 -10.82 -5.64 19.22
C ASN A 275 -11.70 -6.65 18.50
N SER A 276 -11.79 -7.84 19.07
CA SER A 276 -12.68 -8.84 18.51
C SER A 276 -13.22 -9.70 19.64
N SER A 277 -14.49 -9.45 19.97
CA SER A 277 -15.28 -10.38 20.79
C SER A 277 -15.20 -11.80 20.23
N LEU A 278 -15.11 -11.93 18.91
CA LEU A 278 -14.89 -13.20 18.22
C LEU A 278 -13.54 -13.84 18.58
N VAL A 279 -12.42 -13.10 18.57
CA VAL A 279 -11.10 -13.63 18.96
C VAL A 279 -11.12 -14.14 20.42
N LEU A 280 -11.67 -13.35 21.34
CA LEU A 280 -11.76 -13.74 22.75
C LEU A 280 -12.73 -14.91 22.97
N GLU A 281 -13.82 -14.97 22.20
CA GLU A 281 -14.73 -16.11 22.20
C GLU A 281 -14.03 -17.37 21.71
N SER A 282 -13.26 -17.29 20.63
CA SER A 282 -12.44 -18.39 20.12
C SER A 282 -11.40 -18.85 21.14
N ALA A 283 -10.75 -17.91 21.84
CA ALA A 283 -9.77 -18.20 22.89
C ALA A 283 -10.39 -18.93 24.09
N LYS A 284 -11.58 -18.50 24.53
CA LYS A 284 -12.34 -19.16 25.61
C LYS A 284 -12.85 -20.54 25.20
N LYS A 285 -13.15 -20.74 23.92
CA LYS A 285 -13.61 -22.01 23.36
C LYS A 285 -12.48 -22.97 22.99
N HIS A 286 -11.22 -22.55 23.13
CA HIS A 286 -10.04 -23.29 22.68
C HIS A 286 -10.07 -23.62 21.19
N THR A 287 -10.46 -22.62 20.38
CA THR A 287 -10.65 -22.73 18.91
C THR A 287 -9.87 -21.68 18.13
N VAL A 288 -8.90 -21.01 18.76
CA VAL A 288 -7.99 -20.11 18.04
C VAL A 288 -7.19 -20.96 17.05
N PRO A 289 -7.25 -20.67 15.74
CA PRO A 289 -6.55 -21.50 14.77
C PRO A 289 -5.04 -21.26 14.84
N THR A 290 -4.26 -22.21 14.32
CA THR A 290 -2.87 -21.94 13.97
C THR A 290 -2.84 -20.86 12.91
N LEU A 291 -2.29 -19.70 13.27
CA LEU A 291 -2.22 -18.54 12.41
C LEU A 291 -1.23 -18.77 11.26
N ILE A 292 -1.56 -18.28 10.07
CA ILE A 292 -0.71 -18.31 8.87
C ILE A 292 0.69 -17.74 9.17
N CYS A 293 1.73 -18.34 8.59
CA CYS A 293 3.09 -17.79 8.58
C CYS A 293 3.73 -17.85 7.19
N ASP A 294 4.87 -17.18 7.01
CA ASP A 294 5.52 -17.06 5.71
C ASP A 294 5.86 -18.43 5.08
N SER A 295 6.27 -19.41 5.89
CA SER A 295 6.60 -20.77 5.44
C SER A 295 5.40 -21.59 4.94
N ASP A 296 4.17 -21.17 5.26
CA ASP A 296 2.97 -21.81 4.74
C ASP A 296 2.72 -21.45 3.27
N LEU A 297 3.20 -20.30 2.82
CA LEU A 297 3.00 -19.78 1.48
C LEU A 297 3.86 -20.56 0.48
N LYS A 298 3.21 -21.21 -0.49
CA LYS A 298 3.86 -22.04 -1.52
C LYS A 298 4.07 -21.29 -2.82
N GLY A 299 3.38 -20.19 -3.05
CA GLY A 299 3.67 -19.32 -4.17
C GLY A 299 3.01 -17.96 -4.07
N VAL A 300 3.33 -17.13 -5.04
CA VAL A 300 2.92 -15.73 -5.08
C VAL A 300 2.09 -15.52 -6.33
N LEU A 301 0.89 -14.92 -6.19
CA LEU A 301 0.03 -14.55 -7.31
C LEU A 301 -0.04 -13.02 -7.40
N HIS A 302 -0.56 -12.50 -8.51
CA HIS A 302 -0.70 -11.06 -8.77
C HIS A 302 0.64 -10.29 -8.72
N ASN A 303 1.42 -10.43 -9.79
CA ASN A 303 2.72 -9.78 -9.95
C ASN A 303 2.88 -9.27 -11.38
N HIS A 304 3.63 -8.19 -11.56
CA HIS A 304 3.71 -7.43 -12.80
C HIS A 304 5.11 -7.56 -13.41
N SER A 305 5.19 -7.49 -14.74
CA SER A 305 6.44 -7.60 -15.49
C SER A 305 6.57 -6.45 -16.48
N THR A 306 7.67 -6.42 -17.24
CA THR A 306 7.85 -5.44 -18.33
C THR A 306 6.82 -5.55 -19.46
N TYR A 307 5.92 -6.54 -19.44
CA TYR A 307 4.80 -6.60 -20.38
C TYR A 307 3.78 -5.48 -20.13
N SER A 308 3.59 -5.05 -18.87
CA SER A 308 2.83 -3.86 -18.50
C SER A 308 3.74 -2.80 -17.88
N ASP A 309 3.67 -2.59 -16.57
CA ASP A 309 4.36 -1.53 -15.83
C ASP A 309 5.39 -2.03 -14.80
N GLY A 310 5.67 -3.34 -14.81
CA GLY A 310 6.75 -3.92 -14.01
C GLY A 310 8.14 -3.41 -14.41
N MET A 311 9.06 -3.44 -13.45
CA MET A 311 10.44 -2.98 -13.60
C MET A 311 11.38 -4.04 -14.16
N HIS A 312 11.03 -5.31 -14.00
CA HIS A 312 11.85 -6.46 -14.36
C HIS A 312 11.12 -7.35 -15.38
N SER A 313 11.90 -8.04 -16.20
CA SER A 313 11.35 -8.97 -17.19
C SER A 313 10.60 -10.12 -16.50
N LEU A 314 9.73 -10.77 -17.26
CA LEU A 314 9.00 -11.94 -16.77
C LEU A 314 9.97 -13.04 -16.29
N GLU A 315 11.04 -13.30 -17.05
CA GLU A 315 12.12 -14.21 -16.67
C GLU A 315 12.81 -13.78 -15.36
N GLU A 316 13.19 -12.51 -15.21
CA GLU A 316 13.85 -12.00 -14.00
C GLU A 316 12.96 -12.15 -12.77
N MET A 317 11.66 -11.86 -12.89
CA MET A 317 10.67 -12.05 -11.83
C MET A 317 10.54 -13.53 -11.47
N ALA A 318 10.43 -14.41 -12.46
CA ALA A 318 10.29 -15.85 -12.25
C ALA A 318 11.52 -16.50 -11.61
N VAL A 319 12.72 -16.17 -12.10
CA VAL A 319 13.99 -16.67 -11.56
C VAL A 319 14.17 -16.21 -10.11
N HIS A 320 13.87 -14.94 -9.82
CA HIS A 320 13.99 -14.43 -8.46
C HIS A 320 12.95 -15.06 -7.52
N CYS A 321 11.67 -15.15 -7.92
CA CYS A 321 10.62 -15.81 -7.14
C CYS A 321 11.00 -17.27 -6.82
N LYS A 322 11.52 -18.02 -7.80
CA LYS A 322 12.03 -19.38 -7.59
C LYS A 322 13.20 -19.40 -6.59
N SER A 323 14.11 -18.43 -6.65
CA SER A 323 15.25 -18.35 -5.72
C SER A 323 14.84 -18.12 -4.27
N LEU A 324 13.66 -17.54 -4.03
CA LEU A 324 13.06 -17.37 -2.69
C LEU A 324 12.43 -18.67 -2.15
N GLY A 325 12.40 -19.75 -2.94
CA GLY A 325 11.89 -21.06 -2.54
C GLY A 325 10.40 -21.29 -2.80
N TYR A 326 9.71 -20.35 -3.47
CA TYR A 326 8.34 -20.55 -3.93
C TYR A 326 8.27 -21.62 -5.02
N GLU A 327 7.17 -22.38 -5.03
CA GLU A 327 6.86 -23.43 -6.01
C GLU A 327 6.25 -22.86 -7.30
N TYR A 328 5.56 -21.71 -7.20
CA TYR A 328 4.92 -21.06 -8.34
C TYR A 328 4.86 -19.53 -8.26
N LEU A 329 4.69 -18.92 -9.43
CA LEU A 329 4.46 -17.49 -9.65
C LEU A 329 3.24 -17.28 -10.54
N GLY A 330 2.34 -16.37 -10.17
CA GLY A 330 1.30 -15.83 -11.02
C GLY A 330 1.68 -14.47 -11.58
N ILE A 331 1.84 -14.36 -12.90
CA ILE A 331 2.01 -13.08 -13.60
C ILE A 331 0.63 -12.54 -13.94
N CYS A 332 0.36 -11.29 -13.61
CA CYS A 332 -0.94 -10.62 -13.74
C CYS A 332 -0.76 -9.18 -14.24
N ASP A 333 -0.03 -9.02 -15.34
CA ASP A 333 0.10 -7.72 -15.99
C ASP A 333 -1.29 -7.09 -16.28
N HIS A 334 -1.35 -5.76 -16.37
CA HIS A 334 -2.62 -5.05 -16.52
C HIS A 334 -3.29 -5.29 -17.89
N SER A 335 -4.62 -5.28 -17.91
CA SER A 335 -5.42 -5.44 -19.14
C SER A 335 -5.48 -4.19 -20.04
N GLN A 336 -6.02 -4.36 -21.25
CA GLN A 336 -5.93 -3.42 -22.37
C GLN A 336 -6.41 -1.97 -22.12
N SER A 337 -7.29 -1.72 -21.16
CA SER A 337 -7.83 -0.40 -20.83
C SER A 337 -6.96 0.37 -19.82
N ALA A 338 -5.98 -0.29 -19.20
CA ALA A 338 -5.00 0.32 -18.30
C ALA A 338 -3.90 1.05 -19.09
N PHE A 339 -4.27 2.07 -19.87
CA PHE A 339 -3.33 2.85 -20.69
C PHE A 339 -2.21 3.50 -19.87
N TYR A 340 -2.47 3.82 -18.59
CA TYR A 340 -1.49 4.41 -17.69
C TYR A 340 -0.35 3.44 -17.30
N ALA A 341 -0.57 2.14 -17.50
CA ALA A 341 0.34 1.05 -17.13
C ALA A 341 0.72 0.17 -18.33
N ASN A 342 0.59 0.68 -19.56
CA ASN A 342 0.92 -0.06 -20.78
C ASN A 342 0.15 -1.41 -20.90
N GLY A 343 -1.14 -1.40 -20.55
CA GLY A 343 -1.98 -2.60 -20.51
C GLY A 343 -1.99 -3.42 -21.80
N LEU A 344 -2.00 -4.75 -21.64
CA LEU A 344 -1.74 -5.71 -22.72
C LEU A 344 -2.89 -5.73 -23.74
N LYS A 345 -2.57 -5.62 -25.03
CA LYS A 345 -3.52 -5.96 -26.11
C LYS A 345 -3.54 -7.47 -26.35
N PRO A 346 -4.58 -8.05 -26.98
CA PRO A 346 -4.67 -9.50 -27.22
C PRO A 346 -3.40 -10.12 -27.83
N ASP A 347 -2.79 -9.48 -28.83
CA ASP A 347 -1.53 -9.96 -29.43
C ASP A 347 -0.34 -9.99 -28.45
N ALA A 348 -0.32 -9.08 -27.46
CA ALA A 348 0.69 -9.06 -26.41
C ALA A 348 0.47 -10.18 -25.38
N VAL A 349 -0.80 -10.48 -25.05
CA VAL A 349 -1.18 -11.64 -24.24
C VAL A 349 -0.65 -12.94 -24.87
N GLU A 350 -0.85 -13.12 -26.17
CA GLU A 350 -0.34 -14.31 -26.87
C GLU A 350 1.19 -14.45 -26.81
N LYS A 351 1.92 -13.32 -26.92
CA LYS A 351 3.38 -13.31 -26.80
C LYS A 351 3.81 -13.69 -25.39
N GLN A 352 3.19 -13.10 -24.37
CA GLN A 352 3.46 -13.44 -22.98
C GLN A 352 3.19 -14.91 -22.69
N HIS A 353 2.09 -15.46 -23.19
CA HIS A 353 1.77 -16.88 -23.03
C HIS A 353 2.84 -17.80 -23.61
N LYS A 354 3.38 -17.48 -24.79
CA LYS A 354 4.48 -18.24 -25.42
C LYS A 354 5.76 -18.17 -24.60
N GLU A 355 6.08 -17.00 -24.03
CA GLU A 355 7.23 -16.83 -23.14
C GLU A 355 7.06 -17.64 -21.85
N ILE A 356 5.88 -17.57 -21.21
CA ILE A 356 5.54 -18.37 -20.03
C ILE A 356 5.66 -19.86 -20.31
N GLU A 357 5.18 -20.35 -21.47
CA GLU A 357 5.31 -21.75 -21.86
C GLU A 357 6.76 -22.20 -22.06
N LYS A 358 7.60 -21.32 -22.63
CA LYS A 358 9.03 -21.57 -22.77
C LYS A 358 9.69 -21.65 -21.38
N LEU A 359 9.50 -20.63 -20.54
CA LEU A 359 10.11 -20.56 -19.21
C LEU A 359 9.62 -21.68 -18.29
N ASN A 360 8.37 -22.11 -18.39
CA ASN A 360 7.88 -23.27 -17.65
C ASN A 360 8.63 -24.58 -17.97
N LYS A 361 9.15 -24.74 -19.19
CA LYS A 361 10.00 -25.89 -19.55
C LYS A 361 11.40 -25.75 -18.96
N GLU A 362 11.93 -24.52 -18.92
CA GLU A 362 13.29 -24.21 -18.46
C GLU A 362 13.40 -24.19 -16.93
N LEU A 363 12.36 -23.74 -16.24
CA LEU A 363 12.36 -23.52 -14.79
C LEU A 363 11.75 -24.67 -13.99
N ALA A 364 11.20 -25.70 -14.64
CA ALA A 364 10.63 -26.88 -13.99
C ALA A 364 11.53 -27.42 -12.86
N PRO A 365 10.97 -27.86 -11.72
CA PRO A 365 9.54 -28.03 -11.44
C PRO A 365 8.79 -26.74 -11.04
N PHE A 366 9.45 -25.58 -11.03
CA PHE A 366 8.79 -24.30 -10.76
C PHE A 366 7.79 -23.96 -11.87
N LYS A 367 6.64 -23.38 -11.50
CA LYS A 367 5.56 -23.05 -12.43
C LYS A 367 5.23 -21.57 -12.45
N ILE A 368 5.14 -21.01 -13.64
CA ILE A 368 4.55 -19.70 -13.91
C ILE A 368 3.12 -19.92 -14.44
N PHE A 369 2.14 -19.36 -13.76
CA PHE A 369 0.74 -19.33 -14.15
C PHE A 369 0.44 -18.09 -14.99
N LYS A 370 -0.36 -18.29 -16.04
CA LYS A 370 -0.85 -17.24 -16.93
C LYS A 370 -2.01 -16.51 -16.26
N GLY A 371 -1.76 -15.43 -15.55
CA GLY A 371 -2.80 -14.59 -14.99
C GLY A 371 -2.96 -13.28 -15.75
N ILE A 372 -3.95 -12.50 -15.34
CA ILE A 372 -4.14 -11.10 -15.76
C ILE A 372 -4.80 -10.34 -14.61
N GLU A 373 -4.38 -9.10 -14.40
CA GLU A 373 -5.20 -8.15 -13.67
C GLU A 373 -6.14 -7.45 -14.66
N SER A 374 -7.38 -7.95 -14.73
CA SER A 374 -8.41 -7.40 -15.60
C SER A 374 -9.10 -6.22 -14.93
N ASP A 375 -9.05 -5.07 -15.59
CA ASP A 375 -9.84 -3.90 -15.22
C ASP A 375 -11.33 -4.25 -15.19
N ILE A 376 -12.00 -3.86 -14.12
CA ILE A 376 -13.45 -3.85 -14.05
C ILE A 376 -13.92 -2.55 -14.69
N LEU A 377 -14.58 -2.62 -15.85
CA LEU A 377 -15.07 -1.46 -16.58
C LEU A 377 -16.19 -0.73 -15.80
N ASN A 378 -16.56 0.47 -16.25
CA ASN A 378 -17.55 1.32 -15.57
C ASN A 378 -18.92 0.68 -15.40
N ASP A 379 -19.29 -0.20 -16.32
CA ASP A 379 -20.53 -0.94 -16.31
C ASP A 379 -20.41 -2.26 -15.53
N GLY A 380 -19.23 -2.61 -15.02
CA GLY A 380 -18.90 -3.82 -14.27
C GLY A 380 -18.45 -5.03 -15.09
N SER A 381 -18.31 -4.93 -16.42
CA SER A 381 -17.72 -6.03 -17.20
C SER A 381 -16.20 -6.12 -17.01
N LEU A 382 -15.63 -7.28 -17.30
CA LEU A 382 -14.17 -7.45 -17.40
C LEU A 382 -13.66 -6.88 -18.72
N ASP A 383 -12.39 -6.50 -18.74
CA ASP A 383 -11.75 -5.74 -19.82
C ASP A 383 -11.20 -6.63 -20.97
N TYR A 384 -11.90 -7.71 -21.30
CA TYR A 384 -11.65 -8.54 -22.49
C TYR A 384 -12.91 -9.32 -22.89
N ASP A 385 -12.94 -9.77 -24.15
CA ASP A 385 -13.92 -10.73 -24.63
C ASP A 385 -13.64 -12.15 -24.10
N LYS A 386 -14.68 -13.01 -24.19
CA LYS A 386 -14.66 -14.39 -23.69
C LYS A 386 -13.44 -15.18 -24.16
N ASP A 387 -13.08 -15.07 -25.43
CA ASP A 387 -11.99 -15.85 -26.03
C ASP A 387 -10.65 -15.54 -25.36
N VAL A 388 -10.36 -14.26 -25.13
CA VAL A 388 -9.13 -13.83 -24.44
C VAL A 388 -9.19 -14.21 -22.96
N LEU A 389 -10.30 -13.97 -22.27
CA LEU A 389 -10.46 -14.35 -20.85
C LEU A 389 -10.25 -15.85 -20.61
N SER A 390 -10.72 -16.70 -21.52
CA SER A 390 -10.59 -18.16 -21.41
C SER A 390 -9.16 -18.69 -21.55
N SER A 391 -8.24 -17.86 -22.07
CA SER A 391 -6.84 -18.25 -22.29
C SER A 391 -5.97 -18.21 -21.02
N PHE A 392 -6.39 -17.45 -20.00
CA PHE A 392 -5.68 -17.31 -18.72
C PHE A 392 -5.99 -18.46 -17.75
N ASP A 393 -5.01 -18.87 -16.94
CA ASP A 393 -5.17 -19.81 -15.81
C ASP A 393 -6.06 -19.24 -14.70
N PHE A 394 -5.97 -17.93 -14.46
CA PHE A 394 -6.80 -17.21 -13.52
C PHE A 394 -6.89 -15.72 -13.86
N ILE A 395 -7.93 -15.06 -13.36
CA ILE A 395 -8.12 -13.61 -13.54
C ILE A 395 -8.29 -12.95 -12.16
N VAL A 396 -7.53 -11.88 -11.94
CA VAL A 396 -7.73 -10.92 -10.86
C VAL A 396 -8.58 -9.78 -11.41
N ALA A 397 -9.76 -9.55 -10.84
CA ALA A 397 -10.63 -8.44 -11.24
C ALA A 397 -10.45 -7.27 -10.27
N SER A 398 -10.06 -6.10 -10.78
CA SER A 398 -9.72 -4.92 -9.97
C SER A 398 -10.32 -3.63 -10.52
N VAL A 399 -10.57 -2.63 -9.66
CA VAL A 399 -11.01 -1.30 -10.08
C VAL A 399 -9.86 -0.30 -10.02
N HIS A 400 -9.44 0.23 -11.17
CA HIS A 400 -8.39 1.27 -11.21
C HIS A 400 -8.88 2.66 -11.62
N SER A 401 -10.02 2.73 -12.29
CA SER A 401 -10.58 3.96 -12.84
C SER A 401 -11.92 4.33 -12.21
N ASN A 402 -12.24 5.62 -12.21
CA ASN A 402 -13.53 6.15 -11.73
C ASN A 402 -13.86 5.74 -10.29
N LEU A 403 -12.88 5.87 -9.40
CA LEU A 403 -13.02 5.60 -7.96
C LEU A 403 -14.01 6.56 -7.26
N LYS A 404 -14.34 7.69 -7.89
CA LYS A 404 -15.37 8.61 -7.41
C LYS A 404 -16.76 8.07 -7.77
N MET A 405 -17.29 7.20 -6.92
CA MET A 405 -18.63 6.61 -7.04
C MET A 405 -19.31 6.52 -5.67
N ASN A 406 -20.64 6.46 -5.66
CA ASN A 406 -21.41 6.17 -4.46
C ASN A 406 -21.40 4.66 -4.16
N GLU A 407 -21.81 4.27 -2.96
CA GLU A 407 -21.77 2.87 -2.52
C GLU A 407 -22.61 1.94 -3.42
N GLU A 408 -23.79 2.40 -3.84
CA GLU A 408 -24.68 1.62 -4.72
C GLU A 408 -23.99 1.27 -6.05
N LYS A 409 -23.39 2.26 -6.71
CA LYS A 409 -22.70 2.06 -7.99
C LYS A 409 -21.44 1.21 -7.82
N ALA A 410 -20.68 1.42 -6.74
CA ALA A 410 -19.51 0.61 -6.45
C ALA A 410 -19.88 -0.87 -6.26
N ASN A 411 -20.94 -1.14 -5.48
CA ASN A 411 -21.44 -2.48 -5.25
C ASN A 411 -21.93 -3.14 -6.54
N GLN A 412 -22.72 -2.43 -7.37
CA GLN A 412 -23.19 -2.97 -8.66
C GLN A 412 -22.03 -3.33 -9.59
N ARG A 413 -21.04 -2.43 -9.69
CA ARG A 413 -19.86 -2.62 -10.53
C ARG A 413 -19.04 -3.84 -10.11
N LEU A 414 -18.76 -3.97 -8.81
CA LEU A 414 -18.01 -5.10 -8.26
C LEU A 414 -18.79 -6.42 -8.40
N ILE A 415 -20.08 -6.44 -8.05
CA ILE A 415 -20.89 -7.66 -8.11
C ILE A 415 -20.97 -8.21 -9.53
N LYS A 416 -21.19 -7.36 -10.54
CA LYS A 416 -21.20 -7.83 -11.93
C LYS A 416 -19.87 -8.44 -12.37
N ALA A 417 -18.74 -7.91 -11.88
CA ALA A 417 -17.44 -8.52 -12.13
C ALA A 417 -17.28 -9.86 -11.39
N ILE A 418 -17.76 -9.95 -10.15
CA ILE A 418 -17.73 -11.19 -9.35
C ILE A 418 -18.60 -12.29 -9.97
N GLU A 419 -19.74 -11.94 -10.55
CA GLU A 419 -20.65 -12.86 -11.24
C GLU A 419 -20.14 -13.31 -12.62
N ASN A 420 -19.08 -12.69 -13.13
CA ASN A 420 -18.44 -13.16 -14.35
C ASN A 420 -17.77 -14.52 -14.10
N PRO A 421 -18.06 -15.57 -14.89
CA PRO A 421 -17.56 -16.93 -14.63
C PRO A 421 -16.03 -17.02 -14.63
N PHE A 422 -15.36 -16.13 -15.37
CA PHE A 422 -13.90 -16.11 -15.49
C PHE A 422 -13.19 -15.47 -14.29
N THR A 423 -13.88 -14.67 -13.47
CA THR A 423 -13.27 -14.01 -12.31
C THR A 423 -12.84 -15.04 -11.27
N THR A 424 -11.53 -15.17 -11.02
CA THR A 424 -11.02 -16.11 -10.03
C THR A 424 -10.77 -15.42 -8.68
N ILE A 425 -10.19 -14.22 -8.72
CA ILE A 425 -9.81 -13.43 -7.55
C ILE A 425 -10.38 -12.02 -7.71
N LEU A 426 -10.94 -11.46 -6.65
CA LEU A 426 -11.24 -10.04 -6.55
C LEU A 426 -10.02 -9.32 -5.95
N GLY A 427 -9.32 -8.52 -6.78
CA GLY A 427 -8.12 -7.77 -6.38
C GLY A 427 -8.46 -6.53 -5.54
N HIS A 428 -7.54 -6.12 -4.66
CA HIS A 428 -7.59 -4.93 -3.77
C HIS A 428 -8.94 -4.16 -3.79
N PRO A 429 -9.99 -4.69 -3.14
CA PRO A 429 -11.40 -4.45 -3.50
C PRO A 429 -11.93 -3.05 -3.19
N THR A 430 -11.19 -2.26 -2.40
CA THR A 430 -11.60 -0.89 -2.03
C THR A 430 -10.82 0.17 -2.78
N GLY A 431 -9.71 -0.21 -3.44
CA GLY A 431 -8.78 0.73 -4.07
C GLY A 431 -8.18 1.72 -3.07
N ARG A 432 -8.13 1.41 -1.78
CA ARG A 432 -7.56 2.29 -0.77
C ARG A 432 -6.04 2.43 -0.93
N LEU A 433 -5.51 3.54 -0.46
CA LEU A 433 -4.09 3.72 -0.19
C LEU A 433 -3.97 4.28 1.23
N LEU A 434 -3.44 3.50 2.16
CA LEU A 434 -3.21 3.89 3.54
C LEU A 434 -2.42 5.21 3.58
N LEU A 435 -2.90 6.14 4.42
CA LEU A 435 -2.37 7.50 4.59
C LEU A 435 -2.45 8.42 3.37
N ALA A 436 -2.87 7.95 2.19
CA ALA A 436 -2.92 8.74 0.96
C ALA A 436 -4.32 8.89 0.34
N ARG A 437 -5.16 7.86 0.41
CA ARG A 437 -6.49 7.83 -0.22
C ARG A 437 -7.42 6.84 0.50
N ASN A 438 -8.56 7.34 0.99
CA ASN A 438 -9.66 6.45 1.38
C ASN A 438 -10.13 5.60 0.19
N GLY A 439 -10.47 4.33 0.45
CA GLY A 439 -11.12 3.49 -0.54
C GLY A 439 -12.49 4.07 -0.96
N TYR A 440 -12.95 3.70 -2.15
CA TYR A 440 -14.33 4.02 -2.53
C TYR A 440 -15.31 3.23 -1.64
N PRO A 441 -16.49 3.78 -1.33
CA PRO A 441 -17.40 3.15 -0.39
C PRO A 441 -17.97 1.85 -0.98
N ILE A 442 -17.91 0.76 -0.21
CA ILE A 442 -18.51 -0.54 -0.54
C ILE A 442 -19.24 -1.13 0.66
N ASN A 443 -20.28 -1.92 0.38
CA ASN A 443 -20.88 -2.79 1.37
C ASN A 443 -20.11 -4.12 1.40
N HIS A 444 -19.11 -4.19 2.27
CA HIS A 444 -18.20 -5.34 2.36
C HIS A 444 -18.93 -6.68 2.56
N LYS A 445 -19.96 -6.73 3.42
CA LYS A 445 -20.74 -7.97 3.62
C LYS A 445 -21.37 -8.44 2.30
N LYS A 446 -22.01 -7.51 1.57
CA LYS A 446 -22.62 -7.81 0.28
C LYS A 446 -21.61 -8.30 -0.75
N ILE A 447 -20.42 -7.68 -0.80
CA ILE A 447 -19.33 -8.09 -1.70
C ILE A 447 -18.80 -9.48 -1.33
N ILE A 448 -18.55 -9.74 -0.05
CA ILE A 448 -18.07 -11.03 0.44
C ILE A 448 -19.11 -12.13 0.20
N ASP A 449 -20.40 -11.86 0.43
CA ASP A 449 -21.49 -12.79 0.14
C ASP A 449 -21.58 -13.11 -1.36
N ALA A 450 -21.36 -12.11 -2.24
CA ALA A 450 -21.30 -12.33 -3.68
C ALA A 450 -20.09 -13.18 -4.08
N CYS A 451 -18.92 -12.94 -3.49
CA CYS A 451 -17.73 -13.78 -3.69
C CYS A 451 -17.98 -15.22 -3.26
N ALA A 452 -18.62 -15.42 -2.10
CA ALA A 452 -19.00 -16.74 -1.60
C ALA A 452 -19.95 -17.47 -2.57
N ALA A 453 -20.97 -16.78 -3.07
CA ALA A 453 -21.96 -17.36 -3.98
C ALA A 453 -21.36 -17.78 -5.34
N ASN A 454 -20.31 -17.09 -5.78
CA ASN A 454 -19.66 -17.32 -7.09
C ASN A 454 -18.33 -18.07 -6.99
N GLY A 455 -17.91 -18.48 -5.79
CA GLY A 455 -16.62 -19.13 -5.57
C GLY A 455 -15.43 -18.27 -6.01
N VAL A 456 -15.52 -16.95 -5.80
CA VAL A 456 -14.47 -15.98 -6.08
C VAL A 456 -13.64 -15.77 -4.81
N ILE A 457 -12.32 -15.87 -4.95
CA ILE A 457 -11.35 -15.64 -3.87
C ILE A 457 -11.20 -14.13 -3.66
N ILE A 458 -10.94 -13.69 -2.43
CA ILE A 458 -10.65 -12.26 -2.15
C ILE A 458 -9.17 -12.08 -1.91
N GLU A 459 -8.58 -11.08 -2.57
CA GLU A 459 -7.21 -10.68 -2.32
C GLU A 459 -7.08 -9.90 -1.00
N LEU A 460 -6.05 -10.26 -0.24
CA LEU A 460 -5.37 -9.39 0.71
C LEU A 460 -4.07 -8.92 0.04
N ASN A 461 -4.10 -7.73 -0.51
CA ASN A 461 -2.97 -7.12 -1.17
C ASN A 461 -1.95 -6.68 -0.11
N ALA A 462 -0.78 -7.31 -0.13
CA ALA A 462 0.26 -7.21 0.88
C ALA A 462 1.14 -5.97 0.72
N HIS A 463 0.99 -5.19 -0.36
CA HIS A 463 1.72 -3.95 -0.53
C HIS A 463 1.45 -3.02 0.68
N PRO A 464 2.48 -2.47 1.35
CA PRO A 464 2.35 -1.72 2.61
C PRO A 464 1.40 -0.52 2.54
N TYR A 465 1.28 0.08 1.35
CA TYR A 465 0.40 1.20 1.12
C TYR A 465 -1.05 0.79 0.89
N ARG A 466 -1.36 -0.49 0.68
CA ARG A 466 -2.72 -0.99 0.38
C ARG A 466 -3.29 -1.77 1.57
N LEU A 467 -2.69 -2.92 1.88
CA LEU A 467 -3.18 -3.89 2.88
C LEU A 467 -4.70 -4.14 2.72
N ASP A 468 -5.14 -4.44 1.49
CA ASP A 468 -6.55 -4.43 1.06
C ASP A 468 -6.96 -5.77 0.44
N ILE A 469 -7.95 -6.52 0.91
CA ILE A 469 -8.99 -6.15 1.88
C ILE A 469 -8.49 -5.85 3.30
N ASP A 470 -9.17 -4.96 4.02
CA ASP A 470 -8.89 -4.73 5.43
C ASP A 470 -9.01 -6.03 6.26
N TRP A 471 -8.02 -6.31 7.10
CA TRP A 471 -7.96 -7.53 7.92
C TRP A 471 -9.20 -7.75 8.79
N ARG A 472 -9.90 -6.66 9.16
CA ARG A 472 -11.13 -6.70 9.96
C ARG A 472 -12.27 -7.45 9.26
N TRP A 473 -12.20 -7.62 7.93
CA TRP A 473 -13.18 -8.38 7.14
C TRP A 473 -12.81 -9.85 6.93
N ILE A 474 -11.56 -10.24 7.18
CA ILE A 474 -11.11 -11.64 7.03
C ILE A 474 -12.00 -12.60 7.83
N PRO A 475 -12.36 -12.35 9.11
CA PRO A 475 -13.22 -13.27 9.84
C PRO A 475 -14.56 -13.56 9.15
N TYR A 476 -15.17 -12.55 8.51
CA TYR A 476 -16.41 -12.74 7.76
C TYR A 476 -16.18 -13.49 6.44
N CYS A 477 -15.04 -13.28 5.77
CA CYS A 477 -14.65 -14.12 4.63
C CYS A 477 -14.55 -15.59 5.04
N LEU A 478 -13.90 -15.88 6.17
CA LEU A 478 -13.76 -17.24 6.70
C LEU A 478 -15.12 -17.86 7.06
N GLU A 479 -16.00 -17.10 7.73
CA GLU A 479 -17.37 -17.53 8.04
C GLU A 479 -18.15 -17.95 6.78
N LYS A 480 -17.94 -17.24 5.68
CA LYS A 480 -18.60 -17.51 4.38
C LYS A 480 -17.88 -18.54 3.51
N GLY A 481 -16.75 -19.09 3.98
CA GLY A 481 -15.94 -20.03 3.21
C GLY A 481 -15.20 -19.40 2.03
N VAL A 482 -15.04 -18.07 2.03
CA VAL A 482 -14.24 -17.34 1.03
C VAL A 482 -12.77 -17.42 1.42
N LYS A 483 -11.95 -18.04 0.57
CA LYS A 483 -10.49 -18.08 0.75
C LYS A 483 -9.88 -16.69 0.54
N ILE A 484 -8.76 -16.44 1.22
CA ILE A 484 -7.95 -15.22 1.07
C ILE A 484 -6.71 -15.52 0.25
N SER A 485 -6.40 -14.69 -0.74
CA SER A 485 -5.11 -14.73 -1.47
C SER A 485 -4.23 -13.58 -0.98
N ILE A 486 -3.11 -13.88 -0.32
CA ILE A 486 -2.12 -12.88 0.08
C ILE A 486 -1.21 -12.62 -1.12
N ASN A 487 -1.24 -11.43 -1.70
CA ASN A 487 -0.47 -11.13 -2.91
C ASN A 487 0.22 -9.77 -2.81
N PRO A 488 1.48 -9.62 -3.26
CA PRO A 488 2.26 -8.42 -3.02
C PRO A 488 2.01 -7.31 -4.04
N ASP A 489 1.35 -7.61 -5.16
CA ASP A 489 1.18 -6.64 -6.26
C ASP A 489 2.57 -6.14 -6.72
N ALA A 490 3.50 -7.10 -6.85
CA ALA A 490 4.92 -6.80 -7.01
C ALA A 490 5.20 -6.31 -8.43
N HIS A 491 5.67 -5.08 -8.55
CA HIS A 491 6.14 -4.47 -9.80
C HIS A 491 7.65 -4.59 -9.96
N GLN A 492 8.35 -5.14 -8.99
CA GLN A 492 9.78 -5.42 -9.02
C GLN A 492 10.10 -6.59 -8.10
N LYS A 493 11.29 -7.18 -8.28
CA LYS A 493 11.75 -8.36 -7.53
C LYS A 493 11.66 -8.17 -6.02
N GLU A 494 12.07 -7.01 -5.53
CA GLU A 494 12.09 -6.64 -4.13
C GLU A 494 10.67 -6.63 -3.53
N GLY A 495 9.65 -6.38 -4.36
CA GLY A 495 8.24 -6.38 -3.96
C GLY A 495 7.72 -7.73 -3.46
N PHE A 496 8.37 -8.86 -3.79
CA PHE A 496 7.99 -10.16 -3.20
C PHE A 496 8.15 -10.18 -1.68
N SER A 497 9.05 -9.37 -1.11
CA SER A 497 9.23 -9.27 0.33
C SER A 497 8.01 -8.67 1.05
N ASP A 498 7.14 -7.96 0.33
CA ASP A 498 5.93 -7.37 0.90
C ASP A 498 4.92 -8.41 1.38
N MET A 499 5.03 -9.67 0.95
CA MET A 499 4.23 -10.80 1.43
C MET A 499 4.19 -10.87 2.97
N LYS A 500 5.31 -10.56 3.63
CA LYS A 500 5.43 -10.48 5.09
C LYS A 500 4.40 -9.53 5.71
N TYR A 501 4.13 -8.38 5.09
CA TYR A 501 3.17 -7.41 5.61
C TYR A 501 1.73 -7.91 5.44
N GLY A 502 1.45 -8.62 4.33
CA GLY A 502 0.20 -9.35 4.14
C GLY A 502 -0.01 -10.41 5.20
N VAL A 503 0.99 -11.25 5.48
CA VAL A 503 0.95 -12.25 6.58
C VAL A 503 0.71 -11.58 7.92
N ASN A 504 1.42 -10.49 8.22
CA ASN A 504 1.28 -9.75 9.48
C ASN A 504 -0.16 -9.32 9.75
N VAL A 505 -0.84 -8.72 8.76
CA VAL A 505 -2.25 -8.29 8.95
C VAL A 505 -3.23 -9.44 8.80
N ALA A 506 -2.94 -10.46 7.98
CA ALA A 506 -3.78 -11.65 7.85
C ALA A 506 -3.96 -12.38 9.19
N ARG A 507 -2.88 -12.45 9.97
CA ARG A 507 -2.87 -13.05 11.31
C ARG A 507 -3.82 -12.34 12.27
N LYS A 508 -3.97 -11.00 12.17
CA LYS A 508 -4.96 -10.21 12.94
C LYS A 508 -6.39 -10.65 12.68
N GLY A 509 -6.66 -11.10 11.45
CA GLY A 509 -7.94 -11.66 11.01
C GLY A 509 -8.14 -13.15 11.34
N MET A 510 -7.24 -13.77 12.12
CA MET A 510 -7.20 -15.22 12.39
C MET A 510 -7.07 -16.10 11.13
N LEU A 511 -6.46 -15.59 10.05
CA LEU A 511 -6.25 -16.41 8.85
C LEU A 511 -5.34 -17.61 9.18
N ASN A 512 -5.76 -18.80 8.78
CA ASN A 512 -4.99 -20.04 8.88
C ASN A 512 -4.59 -20.54 7.49
N LYS A 513 -3.75 -21.57 7.46
CA LYS A 513 -3.25 -22.18 6.24
C LYS A 513 -4.35 -22.70 5.32
N GLU A 514 -5.36 -23.36 5.88
CA GLU A 514 -6.44 -24.01 5.12
C GLU A 514 -7.30 -23.01 4.34
N ASN A 515 -7.39 -21.77 4.82
CA ASN A 515 -8.15 -20.70 4.19
C ASN A 515 -7.30 -19.71 3.38
N CYS A 516 -5.98 -19.87 3.37
CA CYS A 516 -5.07 -19.10 2.54
C CYS A 516 -4.87 -19.79 1.18
N PHE A 517 -5.18 -19.12 0.08
CA PHE A 517 -5.10 -19.69 -1.26
C PHE A 517 -3.64 -19.94 -1.68
N ASN A 518 -2.72 -19.06 -1.30
CA ASN A 518 -1.28 -19.19 -1.55
C ASN A 518 -0.62 -20.36 -0.80
N ALA A 519 -1.32 -20.98 0.15
CA ALA A 519 -0.81 -22.14 0.89
C ALA A 519 -1.05 -23.47 0.18
N LEU A 520 -1.84 -23.48 -0.90
CA LEU A 520 -1.96 -24.63 -1.79
C LEU A 520 -0.60 -24.90 -2.43
N ASN A 521 -0.13 -26.15 -2.35
CA ASN A 521 1.07 -26.55 -3.08
C ASN A 521 0.81 -26.53 -4.60
N LEU A 522 1.88 -26.68 -5.39
CA LEU A 522 1.79 -26.60 -6.85
C LEU A 522 0.72 -27.54 -7.45
N GLN A 523 0.65 -28.79 -6.99
CA GLN A 523 -0.32 -29.77 -7.51
C GLN A 523 -1.77 -29.36 -7.17
N GLU A 524 -2.00 -28.89 -5.95
CA GLU A 524 -3.32 -28.45 -5.48
C GLU A 524 -3.82 -27.24 -6.26
N ILE A 525 -2.97 -26.23 -6.47
CA ILE A 525 -3.36 -25.01 -7.19
C ILE A 525 -3.52 -25.26 -8.71
N GLU A 526 -2.69 -26.11 -9.33
CA GLU A 526 -2.89 -26.55 -10.72
C GLU A 526 -4.23 -27.27 -10.90
N THR A 527 -4.57 -28.14 -9.94
CA THR A 527 -5.86 -28.85 -9.93
C THR A 527 -7.01 -27.85 -9.78
N TYR A 528 -6.88 -26.86 -8.90
CA TYR A 528 -7.90 -25.82 -8.73
C TYR A 528 -8.16 -25.06 -10.04
N PHE A 529 -7.12 -24.48 -10.66
CA PHE A 529 -7.29 -23.72 -11.90
C PHE A 529 -7.82 -24.57 -13.06
N SER A 530 -7.32 -25.81 -13.21
CA SER A 530 -7.80 -26.73 -14.25
C SER A 530 -9.27 -27.11 -14.04
N SER A 531 -9.68 -27.39 -12.79
CA SER A 531 -11.06 -27.74 -12.46
C SER A 531 -12.03 -26.58 -12.70
N ARG A 532 -11.57 -25.34 -12.45
CA ARG A 532 -12.35 -24.14 -12.70
C ARG A 532 -12.55 -23.91 -14.20
N LYS A 533 -11.47 -24.00 -14.99
CA LYS A 533 -11.52 -23.91 -16.46
C LYS A 533 -12.51 -24.89 -17.07
N ASN A 534 -12.59 -26.12 -16.56
CA ASN A 534 -13.52 -27.14 -17.07
C ASN A 534 -15.00 -26.88 -16.75
N LYS A 535 -15.32 -25.95 -15.85
CA LYS A 535 -16.71 -25.61 -15.46
C LYS A 535 -17.29 -24.44 -16.25
N ILE A 536 -16.46 -23.68 -16.97
CA ILE A 536 -16.80 -22.46 -17.72
C ILE A 536 -16.84 -22.79 -19.21
#